data_AF-A0A9Q1CCU4-F1
#
_entry.id   AF-A0A9Q1CCU4-F1
#
_cell.length_a   1.000
_cell.length_b   1.000
_cell.length_c   1.000
_cell.angle_alpha   90.00
_cell.angle_beta   90.00
_cell.angle_gamma   90.00
#
_symmetry.space_group_name_H-M   'P 1'
#
loop_
_entity.id
_entity.type
_entity.pdbx_description
1 polymer ?
#
loop_
_entity_poly.entity_id
_entity_poly.type
_entity_poly.pdbx_seq_one_letter_code
_entity_poly.pdbx_strand_id
1 'polypeptide(L)' 'MPFNLDKFVASPSVEELDSLKKSEIVKVAKHYGIEFQPLMRKDEIKRYVLEYLVDESILPSTVLETAITVPTDSSI' A
#
# COMPACT_ATOMS: atom_id res chain seq x y z
N MET A 1 17.41 -7.01 -2.59
CA MET A 1 17.65 -5.97 -3.61
C MET A 1 17.16 -4.63 -3.07
N PRO A 2 17.73 -3.48 -3.49
CA PRO A 2 17.16 -2.17 -3.17
C PRO A 2 15.80 -2.00 -3.87
N PHE A 3 14.81 -1.44 -3.16
CA PHE A 3 13.54 -1.04 -3.76
C PHE A 3 13.76 -0.03 -4.89
N ASN A 4 13.04 -0.21 -6.01
CA ASN A 4 13.07 0.69 -7.15
C ASN A 4 11.67 1.29 -7.37
N LEU A 5 11.57 2.59 -7.10
CA LEU A 5 10.31 3.33 -7.20
C LEU A 5 9.72 3.32 -8.61
N ASP A 6 10.55 3.55 -9.64
CA ASP A 6 10.08 3.63 -11.03
C ASP A 6 9.50 2.29 -11.50
N LYS A 7 10.12 1.17 -11.08
CA LYS A 7 9.59 -0.17 -11.36
C LYS A 7 8.25 -0.42 -10.67
N PHE A 8 8.15 -0.02 -9.40
CA PHE A 8 6.91 -0.15 -8.65
C PHE A 8 5.78 0.68 -9.26
N VAL A 9 6.05 1.93 -9.65
CA VAL A 9 5.05 2.80 -10.29
C VAL A 9 4.62 2.26 -11.66
N ALA A 10 5.54 1.64 -12.42
CA ALA A 10 5.21 1.03 -13.69
C ALA A 10 4.36 -0.25 -13.56
N SER A 11 4.49 -0.99 -12.46
CA SER A 11 3.74 -2.22 -12.20
C SER A 11 3.50 -2.40 -10.69
N PRO A 12 2.56 -1.64 -10.10
CA PRO A 12 2.34 -1.65 -8.66
C PRO A 12 1.75 -2.99 -8.23
N SER A 13 2.31 -3.54 -7.15
CA SER A 13 1.87 -4.80 -6.56
C SER A 13 1.64 -4.65 -5.06
N VAL A 14 0.58 -5.27 -4.57
CA VAL A 14 0.23 -5.29 -3.14
C VAL A 14 1.29 -6.04 -2.34
N GLU A 15 1.75 -7.18 -2.86
CA GLU A 15 2.78 -8.00 -2.22
C GLU A 15 4.09 -7.23 -2.11
N GLU A 16 4.45 -6.48 -3.17
CA GLU A 16 5.63 -5.64 -3.15
C GLU A 16 5.46 -4.53 -2.10
N LEU A 17 4.32 -3.81 -2.11
CA LEU A 17 4.02 -2.73 -1.16
C LEU A 17 4.03 -3.21 0.30
N ASP A 18 3.54 -4.42 0.58
CA ASP A 18 3.52 -5.00 1.92
C ASP A 18 4.93 -5.36 2.42
N SER A 19 5.79 -5.79 1.50
CA SER A 19 7.20 -6.10 1.78
C SER A 19 8.09 -4.85 2.00
N LEU A 20 7.62 -3.65 1.63
CA LEU A 20 8.39 -2.42 1.74
C LEU A 20 8.64 -1.97 3.19
N LYS A 21 9.79 -1.33 3.37
CA LYS A 21 10.15 -0.63 4.61
C LYS A 21 9.44 0.72 4.66
N LYS A 22 9.28 1.28 5.86
CA LYS A 22 8.66 2.60 6.07
C LYS A 22 9.29 3.69 5.19
N SER A 23 10.61 3.71 5.07
CA SER A 23 11.32 4.69 4.24
C SER A 23 11.01 4.56 2.75
N GLU A 24 10.71 3.35 2.26
CA GLU A 24 10.36 3.07 0.87
C GLU A 24 8.90 3.43 0.60
N ILE A 25 7.98 3.08 1.52
CA ILE A 25 6.57 3.48 1.46
C ILE A 25 6.45 5.02 1.46
N VAL A 26 7.25 5.71 2.27
CA VAL A 26 7.30 7.17 2.27
C VAL A 26 7.76 7.74 0.92
N LYS A 27 8.66 7.06 0.20
CA LYS A 27 9.05 7.49 -1.16
C LYS A 27 7.89 7.34 -2.13
N VAL A 28 7.14 6.24 -2.04
CA VAL A 28 5.93 6.01 -2.85
C VAL A 28 4.88 7.09 -2.55
N ALA A 29 4.59 7.33 -1.28
CA ALA A 29 3.64 8.37 -0.86
C ALA A 29 4.03 9.76 -1.39
N LYS A 30 5.32 10.12 -1.29
CA LYS A 30 5.83 11.39 -1.84
C LYS A 30 5.74 11.47 -3.36
N HIS A 31 5.94 10.36 -4.08
CA HIS A 31 5.84 10.32 -5.53
C HIS A 31 4.43 10.66 -6.01
N TYR A 32 3.42 10.10 -5.34
CA TYR A 32 2.01 10.36 -5.62
C TYR A 32 1.46 11.64 -4.96
N GLY A 33 2.30 12.40 -4.23
CA GLY A 33 1.85 13.61 -3.54
C GLY A 33 0.92 13.37 -2.35
N ILE A 34 0.93 12.16 -1.78
CA ILE A 34 0.08 11.79 -0.65
C ILE A 34 0.60 12.47 0.62
N GLU A 35 -0.22 13.31 1.21
CA GLU A 35 0.06 13.94 2.49
C GLU A 35 -0.23 12.97 3.65
N PHE A 36 0.73 12.84 4.57
CA PHE A 36 0.57 12.02 5.77
C PHE A 36 1.24 12.70 6.97
N GLN A 37 0.80 12.37 8.18
CA GLN A 37 1.40 12.92 9.39
C GLN A 37 2.76 12.25 9.67
N PRO A 38 3.83 12.99 10.01
CA PRO A 38 5.17 12.43 10.21
C PRO A 38 5.24 11.34 11.30
N LEU A 39 4.32 11.40 12.27
CA LEU A 39 4.22 10.48 13.41
C LEU A 39 3.50 9.17 13.07
N MET A 40 2.89 9.06 11.88
CA MET A 40 2.17 7.85 11.47
C MET A 40 3.08 6.62 11.42
N ARG A 41 2.51 5.48 11.78
CA ARG A 41 3.15 4.16 11.74
C ARG A 41 3.25 3.67 10.30
N LYS A 42 4.10 2.65 10.09
CA LYS A 42 4.31 2.06 8.76
C LYS A 42 2.97 1.65 8.12
N ASP A 43 2.15 0.93 8.87
CA ASP A 43 0.89 0.37 8.37
C ASP A 43 -0.16 1.44 8.08
N GLU A 44 -0.16 2.54 8.83
CA GLU A 44 -1.03 3.69 8.56
C GLU A 44 -0.65 4.34 7.23
N ILE A 45 0.63 4.67 7.03
CA ILE A 45 1.11 5.27 5.77
C ILE A 45 0.85 4.31 4.60
N LYS A 46 1.09 3.01 4.79
CA LYS A 46 0.80 1.97 3.79
C LYS A 46 -0.68 1.98 3.40
N ARG A 47 -1.57 2.11 4.37
CA ARG A 47 -3.02 2.17 4.14
C ARG A 47 -3.40 3.40 3.31
N TYR A 48 -2.86 4.58 3.63
CA TYR A 48 -3.08 5.78 2.80
C TYR A 48 -2.60 5.59 1.36
N VAL A 49 -1.44 4.95 1.18
CA VAL A 49 -0.92 4.64 -0.17
C VAL A 49 -1.85 3.66 -0.89
N LEU A 50 -2.32 2.61 -0.22
CA LEU A 50 -3.25 1.64 -0.80
C LEU A 50 -4.59 2.26 -1.20
N GLU A 51 -5.18 3.05 -0.30
CA GLU A 51 -6.43 3.76 -0.55
C GLU A 51 -6.29 4.66 -1.77
N TYR A 52 -5.21 5.47 -1.85
CA TYR A 52 -4.93 6.31 -3.00
C TYR A 52 -4.77 5.52 -4.31
N LEU A 53 -3.98 4.44 -4.31
CA LEU A 53 -3.78 3.61 -5.50
C LEU A 53 -5.09 2.98 -6.00
N VAL A 54 -6.02 2.68 -5.11
CA VAL A 54 -7.33 2.14 -5.47
C VAL A 54 -8.25 3.24 -5.98
N ASP A 55 -8.27 4.41 -5.33
CA ASP A 55 -9.07 5.56 -5.74
C ASP A 55 -8.68 6.05 -7.14
N GLU A 56 -7.38 6.06 -7.46
CA GLU A 56 -6.84 6.38 -8.79
C GLU A 56 -7.00 5.23 -9.80
N SER A 57 -7.67 4.13 -9.43
CA SER A 57 -7.86 2.94 -10.27
C SER A 57 -6.55 2.29 -10.76
N ILE A 58 -5.44 2.50 -10.03
CA ILE A 58 -4.14 1.89 -10.28
C ILE A 58 -4.13 0.44 -9.77
N LEU A 59 -4.75 0.20 -8.62
CA LEU A 59 -4.98 -1.14 -8.05
C LEU A 59 -6.49 -1.43 -7.99
N PRO A 60 -6.90 -2.71 -8.10
CA PRO A 60 -8.30 -3.07 -7.96
C PRO A 60 -8.78 -2.89 -6.51
N SER A 61 -10.03 -2.49 -6.33
CA SER A 61 -10.64 -2.26 -5.01
C SER A 61 -10.71 -3.50 -4.11
N THR A 62 -10.64 -4.69 -4.70
CA THR A 62 -10.56 -5.99 -3.99
C THR A 62 -9.35 -6.10 -3.06
N VAL A 63 -8.32 -5.28 -3.31
CA VAL A 63 -7.12 -5.19 -2.45
C VAL A 63 -7.46 -4.64 -1.06
N LEU A 64 -8.33 -3.63 -0.98
CA LEU A 64 -8.73 -3.05 0.32
C LEU A 64 -9.62 -4.01 1.11
N GLU A 65 -10.47 -4.78 0.43
CA GLU A 65 -11.31 -5.80 1.08
C GLU A 65 -10.44 -6.89 1.73
N THR A 66 -9.41 -7.36 1.01
CA THR A 66 -8.48 -8.38 1.51
C THR A 66 -7.71 -7.93 2.77
N ALA A 67 -7.42 -6.63 2.88
CA ALA A 67 -6.74 -6.07 4.06
C ALA A 67 -7.64 -6.00 5.32
N ILE A 68 -8.96 -6.17 5.18
CA ILE A 68 -9.95 -6.04 6.26
C ILE A 68 -10.55 -7.40 6.65
N THR A 69 -10.40 -8.46 5.84
CA THR A 69 -11.10 -9.74 6.04
C THR A 69 -10.17 -10.97 6.15
N VAL A 70 -9.67 -11.29 7.36
CA VAL A 70 -9.61 -12.68 7.86
C VAL A 70 -9.53 -12.61 9.41
N PRO A 71 -10.36 -13.32 10.19
CA PRO A 71 -10.98 -14.61 9.88
C PRO A 71 -12.50 -14.67 10.10
N THR A 72 -13.24 -15.13 9.09
CA THR A 72 -14.50 -15.84 9.36
C THR A 72 -14.18 -17.32 9.28
N ASP A 73 -13.83 -17.86 10.45
CA ASP A 73 -14.15 -19.25 10.80
C ASP A 73 -15.56 -19.55 10.30
N SER A 74 -15.66 -20.42 9.31
CA SER A 74 -16.88 -21.17 9.04
C SER A 74 -16.44 -22.62 8.94
N SER A 75 -16.10 -23.15 10.12
CA SER A 75 -16.43 -24.52 10.51
C SER A 75 -17.72 -24.98 9.84
N ILE A 76 -17.62 -25.96 8.93
CA ILE A 76 -18.61 -27.04 8.75
C ILE A 76 -17.82 -28.33 8.55
#